data_AF-A0A849T9V6-F1
#
_entry.id   AF-A0A849T9V6-F1
#
_cell.length_a   1.000
_cell.length_b   1.000
_cell.length_c   1.000
_cell.angle_alpha   90.00
_cell.angle_beta   90.00
_cell.angle_gamma   90.00
#
_symmetry.space_group_name_H-M   'P 1'
#
loop_
_entity.id
_entity.type
_entity.pdbx_description
1 polymer ?
#
loop_
_entity_poly.entity_id
_entity_poly.type
_entity_poly.pdbx_seq_one_letter_code
_entity_poly.pdbx_strand_id
1 'polypeptide(L)' 'MSAVSIRLPDEVTDRLQQLAQRTGRSKTFYMIEAITEHLNDLEDLYLAEQRLLDIRSGKTKAVPLEELMKLYVLED' A
#
# COMPACT_ATOMS: atom_id res chain seq x y z
N MET A 1 -12.92 -16.91 4.52
CA MET A 1 -12.08 -16.49 3.37
C MET A 1 -12.96 -16.45 2.13
N SER A 2 -12.81 -15.42 1.29
CA SER A 2 -13.47 -15.32 -0.02
C SER A 2 -12.49 -15.73 -1.10
N ALA A 3 -12.94 -16.43 -2.14
CA ALA A 3 -12.12 -16.83 -3.26
C ALA A 3 -12.32 -15.88 -4.44
N VAL A 4 -11.22 -15.46 -5.07
CA VAL A 4 -11.23 -14.60 -6.25
C VAL A 4 -10.56 -15.34 -7.40
N SER A 5 -11.18 -15.32 -8.58
CA SER A 5 -10.57 -15.81 -9.82
C SER A 5 -10.05 -14.62 -10.62
N ILE A 6 -8.76 -14.63 -10.91
CA ILE A 6 -8.10 -13.60 -11.72
C ILE A 6 -7.48 -14.24 -12.96
N ARG A 7 -7.59 -13.56 -14.10
CA ARG A 7 -6.84 -13.90 -15.31
C ARG A 7 -5.56 -13.07 -15.34
N LEU A 8 -4.43 -13.76 -15.42
CA LEU A 8 -3.12 -13.14 -15.49
C LEU A 8 -2.58 -13.26 -16.92
N PRO A 9 -1.80 -12.27 -17.40
CA PRO A 9 -1.00 -12.44 -18.61
C PRO A 9 -0.06 -13.64 -18.48
N ASP A 10 0.24 -14.29 -19.61
CA ASP A 10 1.09 -15.49 -19.65
C ASP A 10 2.46 -15.24 -19.03
N GLU A 11 3.08 -14.09 -19.34
CA GLU A 11 4.38 -13.69 -18.80
C GLU A 11 4.39 -13.65 -17.26
N VAL A 12 3.33 -13.11 -16.64
CA VAL A 12 3.21 -13.03 -15.18
C VAL A 12 3.06 -14.43 -14.60
N THR A 13 2.27 -15.27 -15.26
CA THR A 13 2.06 -16.67 -14.85
C THR A 13 3.36 -17.48 -14.87
N ASP A 14 4.19 -17.26 -15.89
CA ASP A 14 5.50 -17.91 -16.04
C ASP A 14 6.49 -17.43 -14.98
N ARG A 15 6.54 -16.12 -14.72
CA ARG A 15 7.38 -15.55 -13.65
C ARG A 15 6.99 -16.12 -12.28
N LEU A 16 5.70 -16.20 -11.97
CA LEU A 16 5.20 -16.80 -10.72
C LEU A 16 5.55 -18.28 -10.62
N GLN A 17 5.46 -19.04 -11.73
CA GLN A 17 5.85 -20.45 -11.77
C GLN A 17 7.34 -20.63 -11.47
N GLN A 18 8.20 -19.85 -12.11
CA GLN A 18 9.64 -19.93 -11.89
C GLN A 18 10.02 -19.54 -10.46
N LEU A 19 9.41 -18.48 -9.91
CA LEU A 19 9.66 -18.04 -8.55
C LEU A 19 9.25 -19.12 -7.54
N ALA A 20 8.05 -19.67 -7.70
CA ALA A 20 7.55 -20.77 -6.88
C ALA A 20 8.49 -22.00 -6.87
N GLN A 21 8.98 -22.40 -8.04
CA GLN A 21 9.92 -23.53 -8.15
C GLN A 21 11.24 -23.25 -7.45
N ARG A 22 11.76 -22.03 -7.54
CA ARG A 22 13.06 -21.64 -6.96
C ARG A 22 13.01 -21.54 -5.44
N THR A 23 11.87 -21.18 -4.86
CA THR A 23 11.74 -20.90 -3.42
C THR A 23 10.99 -21.97 -2.65
N GLY A 24 10.35 -22.92 -3.34
CA GLY A 24 9.52 -23.96 -2.74
C GLY A 24 8.18 -23.43 -2.19
N ARG A 25 7.77 -22.21 -2.53
CA ARG A 25 6.47 -21.63 -2.14
C ARG A 25 5.45 -21.76 -3.27
N SER A 26 4.17 -21.66 -2.95
CA SER A 26 3.10 -21.73 -3.96
C SER A 26 2.98 -20.42 -4.74
N LYS A 27 2.45 -20.48 -5.97
CA LYS A 27 2.09 -19.26 -6.72
C LYS A 27 1.12 -18.37 -5.93
N THR A 28 0.16 -19.00 -5.25
CA THR A 28 -0.86 -18.31 -4.46
C THR A 28 -0.25 -17.47 -3.35
N PHE A 29 0.81 -17.98 -2.70
CA PHE A 29 1.56 -17.20 -1.71
C PHE A 29 2.06 -15.88 -2.31
N TYR A 30 2.77 -15.94 -3.44
CA TYR A 30 3.31 -14.76 -4.10
C TYR A 30 2.24 -13.83 -4.68
N MET A 31 1.13 -14.37 -5.18
CA MET A 31 0.01 -13.54 -5.62
C MET A 31 -0.58 -12.74 -4.44
N ILE A 32 -0.78 -13.38 -3.29
CA ILE A 32 -1.30 -12.71 -2.09
C ILE A 32 -0.30 -11.66 -1.59
N GLU A 33 0.98 -12.01 -1.51
CA GLU A 33 2.05 -11.09 -1.09
C GLU A 33 2.09 -9.84 -1.97
N ALA A 34 2.17 -10.02 -3.30
CA ALA A 34 2.22 -8.90 -4.24
C ALA A 34 0.97 -8.01 -4.20
N ILE A 35 -0.23 -8.60 -4.05
CA ILE A 35 -1.47 -7.82 -3.89
C ILE A 35 -1.45 -7.05 -2.57
N THR A 36 -0.97 -7.66 -1.49
CA THR A 36 -0.96 -7.05 -0.16
C THR A 36 0.02 -5.88 -0.11
N GLU A 37 1.24 -6.07 -0.62
CA GLU A 37 2.22 -4.98 -0.70
C GLU A 37 1.70 -3.82 -1.54
N HIS A 38 1.12 -4.11 -2.71
CA HIS A 38 0.60 -3.04 -3.57
C HIS A 38 -0.61 -2.33 -2.98
N LEU A 39 -1.47 -3.03 -2.23
CA LEU A 39 -2.59 -2.41 -1.54
C LEU A 39 -2.10 -1.41 -0.49
N ASN A 40 -1.06 -1.73 0.28
CA ASN A 40 -0.51 -0.80 1.26
C ASN A 40 -0.03 0.49 0.57
N ASP A 41 0.71 0.37 -0.53
CA ASP A 41 1.19 1.53 -1.30
C ASP A 41 0.04 2.38 -1.84
N LEU A 42 -1.01 1.73 -2.36
CA LEU A 42 -2.20 2.42 -2.87
C LEU A 42 -2.95 3.13 -1.75
N GLU A 43 -3.16 2.48 -0.61
CA GLU A 43 -3.84 3.06 0.55
C GLU A 43 -3.09 4.30 1.04
N ASP A 44 -1.76 4.21 1.19
CA ASP A 44 -0.93 5.34 1.59
C ASP A 44 -1.01 6.50 0.59
N LEU A 45 -0.95 6.21 -0.72
CA LEU A 45 -1.07 7.21 -1.76
C LEU A 45 -2.44 7.91 -1.71
N TYR A 46 -3.53 7.14 -1.71
CA TYR A 46 -4.88 7.71 -1.70
C TYR A 46 -5.16 8.48 -0.42
N LEU A 47 -4.67 8.02 0.73
CA LEU A 47 -4.77 8.76 1.99
C LEU A 47 -4.02 10.08 1.91
N ALA A 48 -2.79 10.09 1.40
CA ALA A 48 -2.00 11.31 1.23
C ALA A 48 -2.66 12.30 0.27
N GLU A 49 -3.14 11.83 -0.89
CA GLU A 49 -3.85 12.66 -1.87
C GLU A 49 -5.14 13.25 -1.29
N GLN A 50 -5.93 12.43 -0.60
CA GLN A 50 -7.16 12.88 0.05
C GLN A 50 -6.86 13.96 1.10
N ARG A 51 -5.81 13.77 1.92
CA ARG A 51 -5.37 14.79 2.90
C ARG A 51 -4.98 16.10 2.22
N LEU A 52 -4.26 16.03 1.11
CA LEU A 52 -3.87 17.21 0.34
C LEU A 52 -5.10 17.94 -0.24
N LEU A 53 -6.08 17.20 -0.76
CA LEU A 53 -7.34 17.76 -1.26
C LEU A 53 -8.15 18.43 -0.15
N ASP A 54 -8.21 17.84 1.04
CA ASP A 54 -8.91 18.42 2.18
C ASP A 54 -8.24 19.71 2.68
N ILE A 55 -6.90 19.78 2.64
CA ILE A 55 -6.16 21.01 2.92
C ILE A 55 -6.47 22.09 1.87
N ARG A 56 -6.40 21.73 0.58
CA ARG A 56 -6.66 22.67 -0.53
C ARG A 56 -8.11 23.17 -0.56
N SER A 57 -9.06 22.32 -0.20
CA SER A 57 -10.48 22.69 -0.10
C SER A 57 -10.84 23.42 1.19
N GLY A 58 -9.90 23.57 2.12
CA GLY A 58 -10.08 24.24 3.40
C GLY A 58 -10.89 23.43 4.43
N LYS A 59 -11.19 22.15 4.15
CA LYS A 59 -11.83 21.23 5.10
C LYS A 59 -10.92 20.90 6.28
N THR A 60 -9.61 20.87 6.03
CA THR A 60 -8.57 20.64 7.05
C THR A 60 -7.54 21.76 6.94
N LYS A 61 -6.95 22.17 8.07
CA LYS A 61 -5.85 23.15 8.09
C LYS A 61 -4.54 22.46 8.38
N ALA A 62 -3.48 22.89 7.71
CA ALA A 62 -2.12 22.54 8.13
C ALA A 62 -1.79 23.25 9.45
N VAL A 63 -1.01 22.59 10.30
CA VAL A 63 -0.46 23.18 11.53
C VAL A 63 1.04 23.38 11.36
N PRO A 64 1.63 24.45 11.92
CA PRO A 64 3.08 24.62 11.96
C PRO A 64 3.75 23.43 12.67
N LEU A 65 4.91 23.00 12.16
CA LEU A 65 5.63 21.85 12.72
C LEU A 65 5.96 22.05 14.21
N GLU A 66 6.32 23.26 14.61
CA GLU A 66 6.66 23.57 16.02
C GLU A 66 5.46 23.40 16.96
N GLU A 67 4.26 23.79 16.52
CA GLU A 67 3.02 23.57 17.29
C GLU A 67 2.70 22.07 17.40
N LEU A 68 2.95 21.31 16.33
CA LEU A 68 2.75 19.87 16.32
C LEU A 68 3.70 19.14 17.29
N MET A 69 4.98 19.50 17.32
CA MET A 69 5.96 18.88 18.23
C MET A 69 5.62 19.11 19.70
N LYS A 70 5.18 20.33 20.06
CA LYS A 70 4.68 20.67 21.41
C LYS A 70 3.47 19.83 21.81
N LEU A 71 2.55 19.60 20.87
CA LEU A 71 1.33 18.84 21.14
C LEU A 71 1.60 17.35 21.41
N TYR A 72 2.57 16.76 20.71
CA TYR A 72 2.88 15.34 20.81
C TYR A 72 4.05 15.01 21.75
N VAL A 73 4.57 16.01 22.50
CA VAL A 73 5.70 15.85 23.42
C VAL A 73 6.91 15.24 22.70
N LEU A 74 7.15 15.71 21.47
CA LEU A 74 8.29 15.31 20.65
C LEU A 74 9.45 16.33 20.72
N GLU A 75 9.32 17.34 21.58
CA GLU A 75 10.44 18.23 21.93
C GLU A 75 11.31 17.50 22.97
N ASP A 76 12.56 17.20 22.60
CA ASP A 76 13.60 16.70 23.53
C ASP A 76 13.90 17.72 24.64
#